data_AF-A0A5E4DC41-F1
#
_entry.id   AF-A0A5E4DC41-F1
#
_cell.length_a   1.000
_cell.length_b   1.000
_cell.length_c   1.000
_cell.angle_alpha   90.00
_cell.angle_beta   90.00
_cell.angle_gamma   90.00
#
_symmetry.space_group_name_H-M   'P 1'
#
loop_
_entity.id
_entity.type
_entity.pdbx_description
1 polymer ?
#
loop_
_entity_poly.entity_id
_entity_poly.type
_entity_poly.pdbx_seq_one_letter_code
_entity_poly.pdbx_strand_id
1 'polypeptide(L)'
;SLAEGDQTKLVPLPACLRAAMTDKFAQFDEYQLAKYNPRKHRAKRRPIRPPRPPRTEPLFSEQKRYFAKSLWPLEREQLEFEATYNAVPEKKNQPRFTLKKLVQRLHIHEPAQHVQALLGYRYPSNLQLFSRSGLPGPWDSSRAGKRMKLSRPETWERELSLRGNKASVWEELIDNGKLPFMAMLRNLCNLLRVGISARHHGLILQRLQHEKSVINSRQFPFRFLNAHDSIDNLEAQLRNR
;
A
#
# COMPACT_ATOMS: atom_id res chain seq x y z
N SER A 1 -35.20 3.24 -17.18
CA SER A 1 -34.32 2.04 -17.22
C SER A 1 -33.88 1.68 -15.82
N LEU A 2 -34.60 0.75 -15.17
CA LEU A 2 -34.49 0.36 -13.75
C LEU A 2 -33.45 -0.76 -13.50
N ALA A 3 -32.30 -0.75 -14.20
CA ALA A 3 -31.38 -1.89 -14.25
C ALA A 3 -29.97 -1.63 -13.69
N GLU A 4 -29.75 -0.60 -12.87
CA GLU A 4 -28.45 -0.38 -12.19
C GLU A 4 -28.44 -0.70 -10.68
N GLY A 5 -29.58 -1.12 -10.12
CA GLY A 5 -29.76 -1.22 -8.66
C GLY A 5 -29.15 -2.43 -7.95
N ASP A 6 -28.80 -3.52 -8.65
CA ASP A 6 -28.62 -4.83 -7.97
C ASP A 6 -27.25 -5.51 -8.19
N GLN A 7 -26.30 -4.90 -8.90
CA GLN A 7 -24.98 -5.49 -9.14
C GLN A 7 -24.06 -5.58 -7.89
N THR A 8 -24.51 -5.08 -6.74
CA THR A 8 -23.68 -5.02 -5.52
C THR A 8 -23.99 -6.10 -4.49
N LYS A 9 -25.09 -6.85 -4.62
CA LYS A 9 -25.41 -7.95 -3.71
C LYS A 9 -24.64 -9.21 -4.11
N LEU A 10 -23.49 -9.40 -3.49
CA LEU A 10 -22.72 -10.63 -3.65
C LEU A 10 -23.48 -11.80 -3.00
N VAL A 11 -23.73 -12.86 -3.76
CA VAL A 11 -24.35 -14.12 -3.29
C VAL A 11 -23.67 -14.60 -1.99
N PRO A 12 -24.39 -15.11 -0.98
CA PRO A 12 -23.78 -15.62 0.24
C PRO A 12 -22.72 -16.69 -0.07
N LEU A 13 -21.59 -16.64 0.64
CA LEU A 13 -20.52 -17.63 0.47
C LEU A 13 -20.92 -18.98 1.09
N PRO A 14 -20.49 -20.11 0.50
CA PRO A 14 -20.67 -21.44 1.08
C PRO A 14 -20.17 -21.49 2.53
N ALA A 15 -20.87 -22.25 3.38
CA ALA A 15 -20.58 -22.29 4.82
C ALA A 15 -19.13 -22.71 5.13
N CYS A 16 -18.62 -23.73 4.42
CA CYS A 16 -17.24 -24.20 4.58
C CYS A 16 -16.21 -23.09 4.28
N LEU A 17 -16.44 -22.30 3.24
CA LEU A 17 -15.55 -21.19 2.85
C LEU A 17 -15.60 -20.06 3.88
N ARG A 18 -16.79 -19.75 4.42
CA ARG A 18 -16.94 -18.75 5.48
C ARG A 18 -16.16 -19.15 6.72
N ALA A 19 -16.32 -20.39 7.18
CA ALA A 19 -15.60 -20.91 8.34
C ALA A 19 -14.08 -20.83 8.14
N ALA A 20 -13.56 -21.40 7.05
CA ALA A 20 -12.12 -21.39 6.77
C ALA A 20 -11.53 -19.98 6.67
N MET A 21 -12.25 -19.02 6.07
CA MET A 21 -11.80 -17.63 5.97
C MET A 21 -11.82 -16.92 7.33
N THR A 22 -12.84 -17.16 8.16
CA THR A 22 -12.93 -16.61 9.51
C THR A 22 -11.81 -17.15 10.40
N ASP A 23 -11.58 -18.46 10.38
CA ASP A 23 -10.51 -19.10 11.15
C ASP A 23 -9.14 -18.59 10.72
N LYS A 24 -8.94 -18.42 9.41
CA LYS A 24 -7.68 -17.90 8.90
C LYS A 24 -7.46 -16.44 9.27
N PHE A 25 -8.55 -15.65 9.33
CA PHE A 25 -8.45 -14.24 9.70
C PHE A 25 -7.92 -14.06 11.13
N ALA A 26 -8.33 -14.92 12.06
CA ALA A 26 -7.90 -14.87 13.46
C ALA A 26 -6.38 -15.09 13.64
N GLN A 27 -5.72 -15.73 12.67
CA GLN A 27 -4.28 -15.99 12.70
C GLN A 27 -3.44 -14.80 12.21
N PHE A 28 -4.04 -13.77 11.62
CA PHE A 28 -3.29 -12.64 11.11
C PHE A 28 -2.92 -11.65 12.22
N ASP A 29 -1.65 -11.25 12.22
CA ASP A 29 -1.16 -10.22 13.13
C ASP A 29 -1.50 -8.79 12.64
N GLU A 30 -1.31 -7.81 13.52
CA GLU A 30 -1.57 -6.41 13.18
C GLU A 30 -0.73 -5.95 11.97
N TYR A 31 0.53 -6.40 11.90
CA TYR A 31 1.46 -6.05 10.83
C TYR A 31 0.94 -6.49 9.45
N GLN A 32 0.51 -7.75 9.32
CA GLN A 32 -0.04 -8.33 8.10
C GLN A 32 -1.30 -7.59 7.69
N LEU A 33 -2.23 -7.37 8.63
CA LEU A 33 -3.45 -6.62 8.36
C LEU A 33 -3.16 -5.19 7.91
N ALA A 34 -2.18 -4.53 8.52
CA ALA A 34 -1.80 -3.16 8.17
C ALA A 34 -1.09 -3.09 6.81
N LYS A 35 -0.19 -4.04 6.51
CA LYS A 35 0.53 -4.17 5.23
C LYS A 35 -0.42 -4.37 4.06
N TYR A 36 -1.44 -5.21 4.24
CA TYR A 36 -2.44 -5.52 3.20
C TYR A 36 -3.69 -4.61 3.24
N ASN A 37 -3.67 -3.54 4.03
CA ASN A 37 -4.71 -2.50 4.07
C ASN A 37 -4.20 -1.15 3.47
N PRO A 38 -3.95 -1.05 2.16
CA PRO A 38 -3.40 0.14 1.53
C PRO A 38 -4.39 1.33 1.55
N ARG A 39 -3.89 2.56 1.43
CA ARG A 39 -4.70 3.79 1.47
C ARG A 39 -5.90 3.78 0.50
N LYS A 40 -5.72 3.19 -0.69
CA LYS A 40 -6.78 2.98 -1.69
C LYS A 40 -7.97 2.17 -1.17
N HIS A 41 -7.75 1.21 -0.27
CA HIS A 41 -8.80 0.35 0.30
C HIS A 41 -9.51 1.02 1.49
N ARG A 42 -8.89 2.02 2.13
CA ARG A 42 -9.48 2.75 3.26
C ARG A 42 -10.55 3.76 2.85
N ALA A 43 -10.87 3.85 1.55
CA ALA A 43 -11.78 4.83 0.96
C ALA A 43 -11.51 6.28 1.39
N LYS A 44 -10.25 6.58 1.78
CA LYS A 44 -9.81 7.95 2.02
C LYS A 44 -9.71 8.61 0.66
N ARG A 45 -10.77 9.30 0.23
CA ARG A 45 -10.69 10.23 -0.90
C ARG A 45 -9.46 11.10 -0.64
N ARG A 46 -8.62 11.34 -1.67
CA ARG A 46 -7.74 12.51 -1.60
C ARG A 46 -8.66 13.70 -1.28
N PRO A 47 -8.25 14.69 -0.47
CA PRO A 47 -9.00 15.93 -0.45
C PRO A 47 -9.16 16.33 -1.91
N ILE A 48 -10.39 16.25 -2.41
CA ILE A 48 -10.70 16.79 -3.73
C ILE A 48 -10.41 18.26 -3.48
N ARG A 49 -9.36 18.80 -4.11
CA ARG A 49 -9.19 20.26 -4.12
C ARG A 49 -10.55 20.79 -4.57
N PRO A 50 -11.19 21.71 -3.82
CA PRO A 50 -12.46 22.24 -4.27
C PRO A 50 -12.29 22.63 -5.73
N PRO A 51 -13.21 22.22 -6.63
CA PRO A 51 -13.12 22.66 -8.02
C PRO A 51 -12.92 24.17 -7.98
N ARG A 52 -11.84 24.66 -8.59
CA ARG A 52 -11.70 26.11 -8.78
C ARG A 52 -12.99 26.56 -9.48
N PRO A 53 -13.56 27.71 -9.08
CA PRO A 53 -14.81 28.18 -9.66
C PRO A 53 -14.69 28.13 -11.19
N PRO A 54 -15.71 27.63 -11.91
CA PRO A 54 -15.69 27.66 -13.35
C PRO A 54 -15.48 29.11 -13.76
N ARG A 55 -14.43 29.39 -14.54
CA ARG A 55 -14.37 30.68 -15.22
C ARG A 55 -15.55 30.70 -16.17
N THR A 56 -16.39 31.71 -16.06
CA THR A 56 -17.49 32.03 -16.99
C THR A 56 -16.95 32.53 -18.34
N GLU A 57 -15.78 32.06 -18.76
CA GLU A 57 -15.17 32.38 -20.04
C GLU A 57 -15.57 31.27 -21.03
N PRO A 58 -16.00 31.61 -22.26
CA PRO A 58 -16.36 30.63 -23.28
C PRO A 58 -15.21 29.64 -23.53
N LEU A 59 -15.55 28.38 -23.76
CA LEU A 59 -14.58 27.31 -24.04
C LEU A 59 -13.79 27.66 -25.32
N PHE A 60 -12.48 27.42 -25.38
CA PHE A 60 -11.64 27.79 -26.53
C PHE A 60 -12.14 27.16 -27.83
N SER A 61 -12.71 25.95 -27.75
CA SER A 61 -13.37 25.29 -28.88
C SER A 61 -14.52 26.10 -29.50
N GLU A 62 -15.20 26.94 -28.72
CA GLU A 62 -16.28 27.83 -29.17
C GLU A 62 -15.73 29.14 -29.78
N GLN A 63 -14.52 29.56 -29.42
CA GLN A 63 -13.87 30.78 -29.90
C GLN A 63 -12.95 30.58 -31.12
N LYS A 64 -12.83 29.35 -31.65
CA LYS A 64 -11.97 28.98 -32.79
C LYS A 64 -12.09 29.89 -34.02
N ARG A 65 -13.25 30.51 -34.23
CA ARG A 65 -13.51 31.40 -35.39
C ARG A 65 -12.71 32.71 -35.37
N TYR A 66 -12.15 33.12 -34.25
CA TYR A 66 -11.46 34.42 -34.09
C TYR A 66 -9.94 34.30 -33.90
N PHE A 67 -9.37 33.11 -34.12
CA PHE A 67 -7.96 32.86 -33.79
C PHE A 67 -7.01 33.24 -34.94
N ALA A 68 -5.89 33.90 -34.60
CA ALA A 68 -4.86 34.26 -35.58
C ALA A 68 -4.15 33.01 -36.14
N LYS A 69 -3.95 32.94 -37.46
CA LYS A 69 -3.31 31.79 -38.16
C LYS A 69 -1.93 31.42 -37.59
N SER A 70 -1.22 32.37 -37.00
CA SER A 70 0.10 32.15 -36.38
C SER A 70 0.09 31.24 -35.16
N LEU A 71 -1.06 31.10 -34.49
CA LEU A 71 -1.21 30.32 -33.26
C LEU A 71 -1.80 28.92 -33.49
N TRP A 72 -2.16 28.57 -34.73
CA TRP A 72 -2.62 27.23 -35.12
C TRP A 72 -1.71 26.06 -34.66
N PRO A 73 -0.37 26.19 -34.59
CA PRO A 73 0.48 25.12 -34.07
C PRO A 73 0.16 24.72 -32.62
N LEU A 74 -0.34 25.66 -31.80
CA LEU A 74 -0.67 25.44 -30.39
C LEU A 74 -2.12 24.96 -30.19
N GLU A 75 -2.93 24.92 -31.25
CA GLU A 75 -4.34 24.54 -31.17
C GLU A 75 -4.51 23.12 -30.61
N ARG A 76 -3.64 22.19 -31.04
CA ARG A 76 -3.68 20.80 -30.58
C ARG A 76 -3.34 20.68 -29.09
N GLU A 77 -2.30 21.37 -28.63
CA GLU A 77 -1.90 21.37 -27.22
C GLU A 77 -3.00 21.99 -26.33
N GLN A 78 -3.65 23.06 -26.81
CA GLN A 78 -4.74 23.72 -26.09
C GLN A 78 -6.00 22.85 -26.03
N LEU A 79 -6.34 22.13 -27.11
CA LEU A 79 -7.43 21.15 -27.14
C LEU A 79 -7.17 19.96 -26.20
N GLU A 80 -5.93 19.45 -26.18
CA GLU A 80 -5.53 18.38 -25.25
C GLU A 80 -5.58 18.87 -23.79
N PHE A 81 -5.18 20.12 -23.53
CA PHE A 81 -5.30 20.76 -22.23
C PHE A 81 -6.76 20.92 -21.80
N GLU A 82 -7.66 21.40 -22.67
CA GLU A 82 -9.09 21.51 -22.35
C GLU A 82 -9.75 20.15 -22.14
N ALA A 83 -9.40 19.15 -22.96
CA ALA A 83 -9.90 17.79 -22.80
C ALA A 83 -9.46 17.19 -21.46
N THR A 84 -8.20 17.41 -21.04
CA THR A 84 -7.69 16.93 -19.75
C THR A 84 -8.20 17.73 -18.55
N TYR A 85 -8.42 19.04 -18.70
CA TYR A 85 -8.94 19.92 -17.65
C TYR A 85 -10.43 19.70 -17.39
N ASN A 86 -11.23 19.52 -18.45
CA ASN A 86 -12.68 19.28 -18.36
C ASN A 86 -13.02 17.78 -18.19
N ALA A 87 -12.04 16.88 -18.27
CA ALA A 87 -12.26 15.47 -17.99
C ALA A 87 -12.81 15.28 -16.58
N VAL A 88 -14.07 14.84 -16.49
CA VAL A 88 -14.66 14.39 -15.23
C VAL A 88 -13.79 13.24 -14.71
N PRO A 89 -13.29 13.29 -13.45
CA PRO A 89 -12.50 12.20 -12.91
C PRO A 89 -13.31 10.92 -13.01
N GLU A 90 -12.82 9.95 -13.80
CA GLU A 90 -13.43 8.63 -13.86
C GLU A 90 -13.63 8.12 -12.43
N LYS A 91 -14.85 7.69 -12.11
CA LYS A 91 -15.16 7.05 -10.84
C LYS A 91 -14.31 5.78 -10.78
N LYS A 92 -13.13 5.87 -10.15
CA LYS A 92 -12.28 4.70 -9.91
C LYS A 92 -13.10 3.67 -9.15
N ASN A 93 -13.50 2.60 -9.85
CA ASN A 93 -14.29 1.53 -9.27
C ASN A 93 -13.56 0.99 -8.05
N GLN A 94 -14.24 0.98 -6.90
CA GLN A 94 -13.63 0.45 -5.69
C GLN A 94 -13.31 -1.03 -5.90
N PRO A 95 -12.16 -1.51 -5.38
CA PRO A 95 -11.82 -2.92 -5.48
C PRO A 95 -12.97 -3.79 -4.97
N ARG A 96 -13.31 -4.82 -5.77
CA ARG A 96 -14.41 -5.74 -5.49
C ARG A 96 -14.23 -6.44 -4.13
N PHE A 97 -12.99 -6.81 -3.80
CA PHE A 97 -12.62 -7.46 -2.54
C PHE A 97 -11.58 -6.63 -1.78
N THR A 98 -11.91 -6.26 -0.54
CA THR A 98 -10.97 -5.63 0.41
C THR A 98 -11.10 -6.33 1.76
N LEU A 99 -10.08 -6.25 2.61
CA LEU A 99 -10.16 -6.76 3.99
C LEU A 99 -11.41 -6.25 4.72
N LYS A 100 -11.74 -4.96 4.58
CA LYS A 100 -12.96 -4.38 5.17
C LYS A 100 -14.24 -5.05 4.65
N LYS A 101 -14.37 -5.19 3.32
CA LYS A 101 -15.53 -5.85 2.71
C LYS A 101 -15.61 -7.33 3.10
N LEU A 102 -14.46 -8.00 3.23
CA LEU A 102 -14.37 -9.39 3.66
C LEU A 102 -14.91 -9.55 5.09
N VAL A 103 -14.40 -8.76 6.04
CA VAL A 103 -14.84 -8.76 7.43
C VAL A 103 -16.34 -8.47 7.55
N GLN A 104 -16.85 -7.49 6.79
CA GLN A 104 -18.28 -7.16 6.77
C GLN A 104 -19.13 -8.31 6.20
N ARG A 105 -18.67 -8.97 5.13
CA ARG A 105 -19.41 -10.05 4.47
C ARG A 105 -19.40 -11.37 5.27
N LEU A 106 -18.31 -11.61 5.99
CA LEU A 106 -18.14 -12.83 6.79
C LEU A 106 -18.62 -12.66 8.24
N HIS A 107 -19.05 -11.46 8.64
CA HIS A 107 -19.45 -11.15 10.02
C HIS A 107 -18.37 -11.52 11.03
N ILE A 108 -17.11 -11.17 10.71
CA ILE A 108 -15.99 -11.44 11.60
C ILE A 108 -15.98 -10.37 12.70
N HIS A 109 -16.07 -10.81 13.95
CA HIS A 109 -16.04 -9.95 15.12
C HIS A 109 -14.73 -10.03 15.90
N GLU A 110 -13.98 -11.13 15.78
CA GLU A 110 -12.74 -11.37 16.53
C GLU A 110 -11.49 -11.47 15.63
N PRO A 111 -10.32 -10.98 16.08
CA PRO A 111 -10.10 -10.20 17.31
C PRO A 111 -10.69 -8.79 17.23
N ALA A 112 -11.49 -8.39 18.22
CA ALA A 112 -12.25 -7.14 18.21
C ALA A 112 -11.40 -5.90 17.91
N GLN A 113 -10.20 -5.80 18.49
CA GLN A 113 -9.29 -4.67 18.26
C GLN A 113 -8.94 -4.49 16.77
N HIS A 114 -8.56 -5.58 16.09
CA HIS A 114 -8.16 -5.57 14.69
C HIS A 114 -9.36 -5.29 13.78
N VAL A 115 -10.48 -5.96 14.03
CA VAL A 115 -11.73 -5.79 13.29
C VAL A 115 -12.21 -4.34 13.37
N GLN A 116 -12.33 -3.79 14.57
CA GLN A 116 -12.80 -2.43 14.78
C GLN A 116 -11.85 -1.39 14.17
N ALA A 117 -10.54 -1.60 14.27
CA ALA A 117 -9.54 -0.76 13.62
C ALA A 117 -9.61 -0.79 12.09
N LEU A 118 -9.89 -1.96 11.50
CA LEU A 118 -10.04 -2.15 10.06
C LEU A 118 -11.33 -1.52 9.52
N LEU A 119 -12.45 -1.71 10.24
CA LEU A 119 -13.73 -1.08 9.94
C LEU A 119 -13.68 0.44 10.15
N GLY A 120 -12.81 0.89 11.06
CA GLY A 120 -12.56 2.27 11.42
C GLY A 120 -13.60 2.80 12.39
N TYR A 121 -14.04 1.97 13.34
CA TYR A 121 -14.92 2.35 14.45
C TYR A 121 -14.24 3.33 15.40
N ARG A 122 -15.05 3.99 16.22
CA ARG A 122 -14.55 4.85 17.30
C ARG A 122 -14.34 4.00 18.53
N TYR A 123 -13.27 4.30 19.26
CA TYR A 123 -13.03 3.66 20.54
C TYR A 123 -14.17 4.01 21.52
N PRO A 124 -14.64 3.04 22.33
CA PRO A 124 -15.79 3.22 23.22
C PRO A 124 -15.72 4.47 24.10
N SER A 125 -16.81 5.24 24.14
CA SER A 125 -16.87 6.52 24.87
C SER A 125 -17.00 6.35 26.38
N ASN A 126 -17.41 5.18 26.85
CA ASN A 126 -17.61 4.88 28.27
C ASN A 126 -17.32 3.39 28.54
N LEU A 127 -17.21 3.05 29.82
CA LEU A 127 -16.87 1.70 30.28
C LEU A 127 -17.91 0.64 29.86
N GLN A 128 -19.19 1.01 29.84
CA GLN A 128 -20.29 0.11 29.44
C GLN A 128 -20.16 -0.32 27.97
N LEU A 129 -19.92 0.64 27.08
CA LEU A 129 -19.67 0.36 25.66
C LEU A 129 -18.37 -0.41 25.47
N PHE A 130 -17.35 -0.14 26.29
CA PHE A 130 -16.09 -0.87 26.25
C PHE A 130 -16.27 -2.35 26.58
N SER A 131 -16.99 -2.66 27.66
CA SER A 131 -17.31 -4.03 28.04
C SER A 131 -18.04 -4.79 26.93
N ARG A 132 -18.99 -4.14 26.23
CA ARG A 132 -19.73 -4.76 25.11
C ARG A 132 -18.90 -4.89 23.83
N SER A 133 -17.81 -4.15 23.71
CA SER A 133 -17.03 -4.07 22.47
C SER A 133 -16.08 -5.27 22.27
N GLY A 134 -15.79 -6.06 23.31
CA GLY A 134 -14.80 -7.15 23.26
C GLY A 134 -13.35 -6.68 23.12
N LEU A 135 -13.07 -5.38 23.30
CA LEU A 135 -11.71 -4.86 23.24
C LEU A 135 -10.86 -5.37 24.42
N PRO A 136 -9.60 -5.76 24.19
CA PRO A 136 -8.73 -6.24 25.25
C PRO A 136 -8.20 -5.08 26.12
N GLY A 137 -7.85 -5.40 27.36
CA GLY A 137 -7.21 -4.48 28.31
C GLY A 137 -8.20 -3.56 29.05
N PRO A 138 -7.69 -2.59 29.84
CA PRO A 138 -8.52 -1.62 30.55
C PRO A 138 -9.10 -0.55 29.60
N TRP A 139 -10.24 0.03 29.98
CA TRP A 139 -10.80 1.17 29.26
C TRP A 139 -9.95 2.41 29.43
N ASP A 140 -9.59 3.05 28.31
CA ASP A 140 -8.77 4.25 28.27
C ASP A 140 -9.61 5.47 27.86
N SER A 141 -9.87 6.35 28.83
CA SER A 141 -10.66 7.57 28.64
C SER A 141 -10.03 8.52 27.62
N SER A 142 -8.69 8.54 27.48
CA SER A 142 -7.99 9.40 26.52
C SER A 142 -8.29 9.01 25.07
N ARG A 143 -8.70 7.76 24.84
CA ARG A 143 -9.04 7.23 23.51
C ARG A 143 -10.53 7.38 23.18
N ALA A 144 -11.39 7.70 24.15
CA ALA A 144 -12.83 7.82 23.98
C ALA A 144 -13.20 8.63 22.73
N GLY A 145 -14.04 8.05 21.87
CA GLY A 145 -14.49 8.69 20.63
C GLY A 145 -13.44 8.82 19.52
N LYS A 146 -12.15 8.54 19.78
CA LYS A 146 -11.10 8.58 18.75
C LYS A 146 -11.26 7.40 17.80
N ARG A 147 -11.07 7.66 16.50
CA ARG A 147 -11.16 6.63 15.46
C ARG A 147 -10.01 5.63 15.58
N MET A 148 -10.34 4.35 15.77
CA MET A 148 -9.39 3.25 15.81
C MET A 148 -8.73 3.03 14.44
N LYS A 149 -7.46 2.68 14.46
CA LYS A 149 -6.63 2.44 13.28
C LYS A 149 -5.58 1.39 13.65
N LEU A 150 -5.24 0.54 12.68
CA LEU A 150 -4.07 -0.32 12.79
C LEU A 150 -2.81 0.54 12.86
N SER A 151 -1.81 0.06 13.61
CA SER A 151 -0.47 0.62 13.63
C SER A 151 0.10 0.72 12.20
N ARG A 152 1.03 1.65 12.01
CA ARG A 152 1.69 1.77 10.70
C ARG A 152 2.70 0.62 10.61
N PRO A 153 2.64 -0.21 9.56
CA PRO A 153 3.54 -1.34 9.47
C PRO A 153 4.96 -0.83 9.22
N GLU A 154 5.92 -1.35 9.97
CA GLU A 154 7.34 -1.10 9.79
C GLU A 154 7.87 -1.99 8.68
N THR A 155 7.81 -1.50 7.44
CA THR A 155 8.34 -2.20 6.27
C THR A 155 9.66 -1.57 5.84
N TRP A 156 10.56 -2.38 5.29
CA TRP A 156 11.84 -1.88 4.75
C TRP A 156 11.64 -0.76 3.72
N GLU A 157 10.61 -0.84 2.86
CA GLU A 157 10.30 0.22 1.89
C GLU A 157 9.96 1.55 2.59
N ARG A 158 9.27 1.46 3.73
CA ARG A 158 8.82 2.63 4.50
C ARG A 158 9.99 3.26 5.23
N GLU A 159 10.86 2.45 5.84
CA GLU A 159 12.07 2.94 6.52
C GLU A 159 12.97 3.70 5.55
N LEU A 160 13.21 3.14 4.36
CA LEU A 160 13.99 3.81 3.32
C LEU A 160 13.30 5.07 2.78
N SER A 161 11.98 5.07 2.66
CA SER A 161 11.24 6.27 2.23
C SER A 161 11.28 7.38 3.27
N LEU A 162 11.30 7.03 4.56
CA LEU A 162 11.27 7.98 5.67
C LEU A 162 12.65 8.56 5.97
N ARG A 163 13.68 7.69 5.98
CA ARG A 163 15.05 8.03 6.41
C ARG A 163 16.02 8.23 5.25
N GLY A 164 15.59 7.89 4.04
CA GLY A 164 16.38 7.92 2.81
C GLY A 164 17.11 6.60 2.54
N ASN A 165 17.61 6.47 1.31
CA ASN A 165 18.41 5.34 0.87
C ASN A 165 19.87 5.51 1.32
N LYS A 166 20.16 5.25 2.60
CA LYS A 166 21.49 5.43 3.23
C LYS A 166 21.99 4.11 3.80
N ALA A 167 23.30 3.91 3.86
CA ALA A 167 23.92 2.72 4.44
C ALA A 167 23.40 2.42 5.85
N SER A 168 23.40 3.40 6.75
CA SER A 168 22.96 3.23 8.14
C SER A 168 21.54 2.69 8.29
N VAL A 169 20.63 3.02 7.36
CA VAL A 169 19.25 2.52 7.38
C VAL A 169 19.21 1.05 6.95
N TRP A 170 19.98 0.68 5.93
CA TRP A 170 20.09 -0.72 5.50
C TRP A 170 20.74 -1.61 6.55
N GLU A 171 21.81 -1.11 7.17
CA GLU A 171 22.51 -1.78 8.27
C GLU A 171 21.57 -2.09 9.44
N GLU A 172 20.81 -1.09 9.89
CA GLU A 172 19.82 -1.28 10.95
C GLU A 172 18.70 -2.28 10.56
N LEU A 173 18.29 -2.29 9.28
CA LEU A 173 17.32 -3.29 8.78
C LEU A 173 17.88 -4.71 8.78
N ILE A 174 19.19 -4.87 8.53
CA ILE A 174 19.88 -6.15 8.57
C ILE A 174 20.03 -6.62 10.02
N ASP A 175 20.52 -5.75 10.91
CA ASP A 175 20.73 -6.07 12.33
C ASP A 175 19.43 -6.47 13.03
N ASN A 176 18.34 -5.76 12.76
CA ASN A 176 17.03 -6.07 13.35
C ASN A 176 16.29 -7.22 12.64
N GLY A 177 16.87 -7.85 11.62
CA GLY A 177 16.22 -8.89 10.83
C GLY A 177 14.98 -8.42 10.06
N LYS A 178 14.78 -7.11 9.90
CA LYS A 178 13.62 -6.48 9.26
C LYS A 178 13.74 -6.43 7.73
N LEU A 179 14.86 -6.87 7.15
CA LEU A 179 15.04 -7.03 5.70
C LEU A 179 14.69 -8.47 5.26
N PRO A 180 13.57 -8.69 4.53
CA PRO A 180 13.21 -10.01 4.02
C PRO A 180 14.23 -10.54 3.00
N PHE A 181 14.37 -11.87 2.90
CA PHE A 181 15.34 -12.51 1.99
C PHE A 181 15.20 -12.06 0.54
N MET A 182 13.98 -12.06 -0.02
CA MET A 182 13.74 -11.57 -1.38
C MET A 182 14.13 -10.10 -1.55
N ALA A 183 13.84 -9.26 -0.54
CA ALA A 183 14.15 -7.84 -0.58
C ALA A 183 15.66 -7.60 -0.55
N MET A 184 16.40 -8.38 0.25
CA MET A 184 17.86 -8.39 0.25
C MET A 184 18.40 -8.80 -1.13
N LEU A 185 17.94 -9.92 -1.68
CA LEU A 185 18.42 -10.49 -2.94
C LEU A 185 18.27 -9.51 -4.12
N ARG A 186 17.11 -8.85 -4.24
CA ARG A 186 16.88 -7.87 -5.31
C ARG A 186 17.59 -6.52 -5.12
N ASN A 187 18.13 -6.25 -3.93
CA ASN A 187 18.75 -4.97 -3.59
C ASN A 187 20.26 -5.08 -3.33
N LEU A 188 20.91 -6.22 -3.60
CA LEU A 188 22.37 -6.38 -3.39
C LEU A 188 23.19 -5.26 -4.06
N CYS A 189 22.85 -4.91 -5.30
CA CYS A 189 23.48 -3.80 -6.02
C CYS A 189 23.33 -2.45 -5.28
N ASN A 190 22.15 -2.17 -4.71
CA ASN A 190 21.94 -0.93 -3.95
C ASN A 190 22.72 -0.94 -2.63
N LEU A 191 22.82 -2.09 -1.95
CA LEU A 191 23.60 -2.25 -0.72
C LEU A 191 25.09 -1.96 -0.96
N LEU A 192 25.63 -2.43 -2.08
CA LEU A 192 27.00 -2.14 -2.50
C LEU A 192 27.18 -0.66 -2.84
N ARG A 193 26.25 -0.06 -3.60
CA ARG A 193 26.31 1.36 -3.99
C ARG A 193 26.25 2.33 -2.80
N VAL A 194 25.42 2.05 -1.81
CA VAL A 194 25.35 2.90 -0.61
C VAL A 194 26.54 2.68 0.33
N GLY A 195 27.31 1.61 0.13
CA GLY A 195 28.51 1.30 0.90
C GLY A 195 28.20 0.87 2.33
N ILE A 196 27.43 -0.20 2.52
CA ILE A 196 27.29 -0.82 3.84
C ILE A 196 28.64 -1.40 4.30
N SER A 197 28.85 -1.48 5.62
CA SER A 197 30.11 -1.94 6.19
C SER A 197 30.39 -3.43 5.94
N ALA A 198 31.68 -3.80 5.99
CA ALA A 198 32.15 -5.16 5.75
C ALA A 198 31.52 -6.20 6.69
N ARG A 199 31.19 -5.82 7.94
CA ARG A 199 30.44 -6.68 8.87
C ARG A 199 29.10 -7.12 8.27
N HIS A 200 28.35 -6.19 7.67
CA HIS A 200 27.04 -6.48 7.09
C HIS A 200 27.17 -7.24 5.77
N HIS A 201 28.24 -7.04 4.99
CA HIS A 201 28.55 -7.94 3.88
C HIS A 201 28.68 -9.39 4.37
N GLY A 202 29.41 -9.62 5.46
CA GLY A 202 29.54 -10.94 6.09
C GLY A 202 28.17 -11.54 6.49
N LEU A 203 27.30 -10.74 7.11
CA LEU A 203 25.95 -11.19 7.50
C LEU A 203 25.09 -11.57 6.28
N ILE A 204 25.17 -10.80 5.19
CA ILE A 204 24.43 -11.09 3.95
C ILE A 204 24.96 -12.38 3.32
N LEU A 205 26.28 -12.54 3.21
CA LEU A 205 26.90 -13.74 2.67
C LEU A 205 26.52 -14.99 3.48
N GLN A 206 26.61 -14.91 4.81
CA GLN A 206 26.18 -15.98 5.70
C GLN A 206 24.72 -16.35 5.45
N ARG A 207 23.83 -15.36 5.29
CA ARG A 207 22.42 -15.60 5.03
C ARG A 207 22.15 -16.22 3.65
N LEU A 208 22.89 -15.83 2.62
CA LEU A 208 22.80 -16.40 1.27
C LEU A 208 23.34 -17.82 1.19
N GLN A 209 24.36 -18.16 1.99
CA GLN A 209 24.97 -19.49 2.04
C GLN A 209 24.23 -20.46 2.98
N HIS A 210 23.43 -19.95 3.92
CA HIS A 210 22.71 -20.78 4.87
C HIS A 210 21.54 -21.52 4.21
N GLU A 211 21.69 -22.84 4.05
CA GLU A 211 20.75 -23.73 3.36
C GLU A 211 19.29 -23.54 3.82
N LYS A 212 19.02 -23.56 5.13
CA LYS A 212 17.65 -23.37 5.64
C LYS A 212 17.10 -21.98 5.31
N SER A 213 17.96 -20.96 5.21
CA SER A 213 17.51 -19.60 4.84
C SER A 213 17.09 -19.57 3.38
N VAL A 214 17.87 -20.20 2.51
CA VAL A 214 17.61 -20.33 1.08
C VAL A 214 16.31 -21.12 0.84
N ILE A 215 16.15 -22.29 1.46
CA ILE A 215 14.95 -23.12 1.32
C ILE A 215 13.70 -22.36 1.80
N ASN A 216 13.76 -21.76 2.99
CA ASN A 216 12.62 -21.05 3.57
C ASN A 216 12.30 -19.73 2.83
N SER A 217 13.24 -19.20 2.05
CA SER A 217 13.01 -18.01 1.23
C SER A 217 11.99 -18.23 0.11
N ARG A 218 11.80 -19.49 -0.31
CA ARG A 218 10.95 -19.89 -1.45
C ARG A 218 11.24 -19.10 -2.72
N GLN A 219 12.49 -18.66 -2.90
CA GLN A 219 12.91 -17.98 -4.12
C GLN A 219 13.22 -18.99 -5.20
N PHE A 220 12.73 -18.72 -6.42
CA PHE A 220 13.08 -19.53 -7.58
C PHE A 220 14.56 -19.35 -7.94
N PRO A 221 15.23 -20.38 -8.50
CA PRO A 221 16.64 -20.31 -8.87
C PRO A 221 17.01 -19.08 -9.73
N PHE A 222 16.18 -18.72 -10.71
CA PHE A 222 16.44 -17.56 -11.57
C PHE A 222 16.50 -16.22 -10.80
N ARG A 223 15.91 -16.12 -9.60
CA ARG A 223 16.03 -14.90 -8.78
C ARG A 223 17.45 -14.68 -8.29
N PHE A 224 18.20 -15.75 -8.05
CA PHE A 224 19.61 -15.69 -7.68
C PHE A 224 20.47 -15.29 -8.88
N LEU A 225 20.21 -15.88 -10.05
CA LEU A 225 20.89 -15.51 -11.30
C LEU A 225 20.66 -14.04 -11.65
N ASN A 226 19.41 -13.55 -11.61
CA ASN A 226 19.14 -12.13 -11.87
C ASN A 226 19.84 -11.20 -10.87
N ALA A 227 20.02 -11.63 -9.62
CA ALA A 227 20.75 -10.86 -8.62
C ALA A 227 22.26 -10.84 -8.92
N HIS A 228 22.81 -11.96 -9.37
CA HIS A 228 24.18 -12.07 -9.88
C HIS A 228 24.40 -11.14 -11.08
N ASP A 229 23.56 -11.23 -12.11
CA ASP A 229 23.64 -10.36 -13.30
C ASP A 229 23.59 -8.87 -12.91
N SER A 230 22.80 -8.52 -11.90
CA SER A 230 22.71 -7.14 -11.41
C SER A 230 23.99 -6.65 -10.75
N ILE A 231 24.78 -7.55 -10.16
CA ILE A 231 26.09 -7.25 -9.56
C ILE A 231 27.15 -7.16 -10.65
N ASP A 232 27.18 -8.10 -11.61
CA ASP A 232 28.13 -8.06 -12.73
C ASP A 232 27.99 -6.77 -13.54
N ASN A 233 26.75 -6.36 -13.80
CA ASN A 233 26.45 -5.09 -14.45
C ASN A 233 26.95 -3.89 -13.66
N LEU A 234 26.88 -3.94 -12.32
CA LEU A 234 27.44 -2.88 -11.46
C LEU A 234 28.96 -2.86 -11.55
N GLU A 235 29.60 -4.02 -11.52
CA GLU A 235 31.05 -4.13 -11.64
C GLU A 235 31.55 -3.59 -12.98
N ALA A 236 30.91 -3.97 -14.08
CA ALA A 236 31.23 -3.44 -15.41
C ALA A 236 31.08 -1.91 -15.48
N GLN A 237 30.03 -1.35 -14.87
CA GLN A 237 29.84 0.10 -14.77
C GLN A 237 30.94 0.80 -13.97
N LEU A 238 31.49 0.16 -12.95
CA LEU A 238 32.58 0.71 -12.13
C LEU A 238 33.94 0.62 -12.82
N ARG A 239 34.18 -0.44 -13.60
CA ARG A 239 35.43 -0.61 -14.38
C ARG A 239 35.51 0.35 -15.58
N ASN A 240 34.36 0.73 -16.13
CA ASN A 240 34.27 1.64 -17.29
C ASN A 240 34.23 3.13 -16.89
N ARG A 241 34.40 3.46 -15.60
CA ARG A 241 34.50 4.83 -15.08
C ARG A 241 35.95 5.14 -14.74
#